data_AF-A0A2K6M2K5-F1
#
_entry.id   AF-A0A2K6M2K5-F1
#
_cell.length_a   1.000
_cell.length_b   1.000
_cell.length_c   1.000
_cell.angle_alpha   90.00
_cell.angle_beta   90.00
_cell.angle_gamma   90.00
#
_symmetry.space_group_name_H-M   'P 1'
#
loop_
_entity.id
_entity.type
_entity.pdbx_description
1 polymer ?
#
loop_
_entity_poly.entity_id
_entity_poly.type
_entity_poly.pdbx_seq_one_letter_code
_entity_poly.pdbx_strand_id
1 'polypeptide(L)'
;MRDEIATTVFFVTRLVKKHDKLSKQQIEDFAEKLMTILFETYRSHWHSDCPSKGQAFRCIRINNNQNKDPILERACVESNVDFSHLGLPKEMTIWVDPFEVCCRYGEKNHPFTVASFKGRWEEWELYQQISYAVSRASSDDSSGTSCDEESCSKEPRVIPKVSNPKKKKTWKEQNC
;
A
#
# COMPACT_ATOMS: atom_id res chain seq x y z
N MET A 1 -0.41 1.77 -0.29
CA MET A 1 -0.25 2.03 -1.73
C MET A 1 1.00 2.84 -2.03
N ARG A 2 1.18 4.05 -1.47
CA ARG A 2 2.28 4.94 -1.87
C ARG A 2 3.66 4.31 -1.69
N ASP A 3 3.92 3.74 -0.52
CA ASP A 3 5.23 3.15 -0.19
C ASP A 3 5.52 1.90 -1.04
N GLU A 4 4.49 1.10 -1.30
CA GLU A 4 4.56 -0.12 -2.10
C GLU A 4 4.87 0.21 -3.58
N ILE A 5 4.20 1.22 -4.14
CA ILE A 5 4.50 1.72 -5.48
C ILE A 5 5.90 2.35 -5.53
N ALA A 6 6.26 3.22 -4.58
CA ALA A 6 7.59 3.84 -4.54
C ALA A 6 8.71 2.79 -4.47
N THR A 7 8.53 1.75 -3.67
CA THR A 7 9.46 0.62 -3.58
C THR A 7 9.55 -0.13 -4.90
N THR A 8 8.44 -0.36 -5.58
CA THR A 8 8.40 -1.02 -6.88
C THR A 8 9.17 -0.21 -7.92
N VAL A 9 8.92 1.10 -8.02
CA VAL A 9 9.62 2.01 -8.94
C VAL A 9 11.11 2.04 -8.63
N PHE A 10 11.48 2.13 -7.35
CA PHE A 10 12.88 2.08 -6.93
C PHE A 10 13.56 0.76 -7.30
N PHE A 11 12.89 -0.36 -7.11
CA PHE A 11 13.40 -1.69 -7.45
C PHE A 11 13.64 -1.82 -8.96
N VAL A 12 12.65 -1.46 -9.79
CA VAL A 12 12.77 -1.50 -11.26
C VAL A 12 13.88 -0.56 -11.73
N THR A 13 13.90 0.69 -11.27
CA THR A 13 14.93 1.67 -11.67
C THR A 13 16.34 1.26 -11.25
N ARG A 14 16.50 0.49 -10.17
CA ARG A 14 17.79 -0.12 -9.83
C ARG A 14 18.25 -1.17 -10.83
N LEU A 15 17.34 -1.99 -11.36
CA LEU A 15 17.66 -2.94 -12.43
C LEU A 15 18.07 -2.20 -13.70
N VAL A 16 17.32 -1.15 -14.07
CA VAL A 16 17.62 -0.30 -15.22
C VAL A 16 18.99 0.38 -15.10
N LYS A 17 19.29 0.96 -13.93
CA LYS A 17 20.61 1.57 -13.64
C LYS A 17 21.75 0.57 -13.79
N LYS A 18 21.54 -0.69 -13.37
CA LYS A 18 22.56 -1.75 -13.49
C LYS A 18 22.85 -2.14 -14.94
N HIS A 19 21.87 -2.01 -15.84
CA HIS A 19 22.04 -2.31 -17.26
C HIS A 19 22.87 -1.25 -18.01
N ASP A 20 22.94 -0.02 -17.49
CA ASP A 20 23.84 1.04 -17.94
C ASP A 20 23.70 1.41 -19.43
N LYS A 21 22.45 1.49 -19.91
CA LYS A 21 22.11 1.93 -21.27
C LYS A 21 21.39 3.27 -21.36
N LEU A 22 20.89 3.78 -20.23
CA LEU A 22 20.12 5.00 -20.15
C LEU A 22 20.87 6.05 -19.34
N SER A 23 20.75 7.31 -19.75
CA SER A 23 21.26 8.43 -18.96
C SER A 23 20.49 8.58 -17.64
N LYS A 24 21.08 9.30 -16.69
CA LYS A 24 20.42 9.61 -15.40
C LYS A 24 19.05 10.27 -15.61
N GLN A 25 18.96 11.24 -16.52
CA GLN A 25 17.71 11.96 -16.80
C GLN A 25 16.64 11.01 -17.35
N GLN A 26 16.99 10.16 -18.32
CA GLN A 26 16.03 9.18 -18.87
C GLN A 26 15.50 8.20 -17.81
N ILE A 27 16.34 7.81 -16.85
CA ILE A 27 15.92 6.93 -15.75
C ILE A 27 14.98 7.68 -14.79
N GLU A 28 15.24 8.97 -14.53
CA GLU A 28 14.37 9.82 -13.71
C GLU A 28 13.00 10.04 -14.37
N ASP A 29 12.99 10.39 -15.66
CA ASP A 29 11.77 10.57 -16.44
C ASP A 29 10.95 9.26 -16.49
N PHE A 30 11.59 8.11 -16.75
CA PHE A 30 10.95 6.80 -16.71
C PHE A 30 10.37 6.48 -15.32
N ALA A 31 11.11 6.78 -14.25
CA ALA A 31 10.66 6.53 -12.88
C ALA A 31 9.41 7.35 -12.54
N GLU A 32 9.37 8.62 -12.95
CA GLU A 32 8.23 9.50 -12.75
C GLU A 32 6.99 9.00 -13.51
N LYS A 33 7.15 8.60 -14.78
CA LYS A 33 6.05 8.03 -15.56
C LYS A 33 5.54 6.73 -14.96
N LEU A 34 6.43 5.80 -14.60
CA LEU A 34 6.04 4.55 -13.97
C LEU A 34 5.28 4.77 -12.66
N MET A 35 5.75 5.68 -11.80
CA MET A 35 5.08 6.03 -10.55
C MET A 35 3.65 6.52 -10.81
N THR A 36 3.49 7.45 -11.75
CA THR A 36 2.19 8.05 -12.11
C THR A 36 1.23 6.99 -12.65
N ILE A 37 1.67 6.19 -13.61
CA ILE A 37 0.86 5.13 -14.23
C ILE A 37 0.42 4.09 -13.18
N LEU A 38 1.29 3.69 -12.27
CA LEU A 38 0.94 2.73 -11.22
C LEU A 38 -0.13 3.29 -10.27
N PHE A 39 -0.03 4.56 -9.87
CA PHE A 39 -1.07 5.20 -9.06
C PHE A 39 -2.42 5.28 -9.77
N GLU A 40 -2.42 5.68 -11.04
CA GLU A 40 -3.63 5.74 -11.86
C GLU A 40 -4.27 4.35 -11.99
N THR A 41 -3.46 3.36 -12.36
CA THR A 41 -3.92 2.00 -12.68
C THR A 41 -4.46 1.31 -11.43
N TYR A 42 -3.79 1.43 -10.29
CA TYR A 42 -4.13 0.64 -9.10
C TYR A 42 -5.24 1.26 -8.24
N ARG A 43 -5.64 2.51 -8.50
CA ARG A 43 -6.58 3.26 -7.66
C ARG A 43 -7.88 2.51 -7.35
N SER A 44 -8.49 1.88 -8.35
CA SER A 44 -9.76 1.15 -8.22
C SER A 44 -9.60 -0.32 -7.82
N HIS A 45 -8.36 -0.81 -7.73
CA HIS A 45 -8.03 -2.21 -7.48
C HIS A 45 -7.11 -2.35 -6.26
N TRP A 46 -7.19 -1.45 -5.28
CA TRP A 46 -6.38 -1.53 -4.06
C TRP A 46 -7.24 -1.77 -2.84
N HIS A 47 -7.15 -2.97 -2.28
CA HIS A 47 -8.00 -3.45 -1.20
C HIS A 47 -7.16 -3.77 0.04
N SER A 48 -6.95 -2.80 0.91
CA SER A 48 -6.14 -2.99 2.14
C SER A 48 -6.76 -3.96 3.13
N ASP A 49 -8.06 -4.20 3.06
CA ASP A 49 -8.80 -5.22 3.82
C ASP A 49 -8.58 -6.65 3.30
N CYS A 50 -8.34 -6.80 1.99
CA CYS A 50 -8.08 -8.08 1.34
C CYS A 50 -6.94 -7.93 0.33
N PRO A 51 -5.67 -7.97 0.76
CA PRO A 51 -4.52 -7.66 -0.10
C PRO A 51 -4.44 -8.48 -1.38
N SER A 52 -4.85 -9.75 -1.33
CA SER A 52 -4.85 -10.65 -2.49
C SER A 52 -5.92 -10.30 -3.54
N LYS A 53 -6.98 -9.58 -3.15
CA LYS A 53 -8.02 -9.13 -4.09
C LYS A 53 -7.41 -8.15 -5.09
N GLY A 54 -7.50 -8.48 -6.37
CA GLY A 54 -6.91 -7.67 -7.45
C GLY A 54 -5.40 -7.86 -7.64
N GLN A 55 -4.73 -8.80 -6.95
CA GLN A 55 -3.28 -8.99 -7.07
C GLN A 55 -2.84 -9.29 -8.52
N ALA A 56 -3.63 -10.06 -9.27
CA ALA A 56 -3.31 -10.41 -10.66
C ALA A 56 -3.38 -9.19 -11.58
N PHE A 57 -4.27 -8.24 -11.28
CA PHE A 57 -4.39 -6.99 -12.01
C PHE A 57 -3.22 -6.03 -11.72
N ARG A 58 -2.73 -6.01 -10.47
CA ARG A 58 -1.58 -5.20 -10.04
C ARG A 58 -0.22 -5.86 -10.29
N CYS A 59 -0.21 -7.04 -10.88
CA CYS A 59 1.00 -7.80 -11.15
C CYS A 59 1.72 -7.20 -12.37
N ILE A 60 3.01 -6.89 -12.23
CA ILE A 60 3.87 -6.54 -13.36
C ILE A 60 4.58 -7.82 -13.80
N ARG A 61 4.37 -8.26 -15.04
CA ARG A 61 4.87 -9.56 -15.52
C ARG A 61 5.56 -9.45 -16.87
N ILE A 62 6.76 -10.02 -16.92
CA ILE A 62 7.53 -10.29 -18.14
C ILE A 62 7.78 -11.81 -18.18
N ASN A 63 7.47 -12.46 -19.30
CA ASN A 63 7.82 -13.86 -19.55
C ASN A 63 7.96 -14.14 -21.06
N ASN A 64 8.13 -15.41 -21.44
CA ASN A 64 8.34 -15.79 -22.84
C ASN A 64 7.14 -15.50 -23.75
N ASN A 65 5.93 -15.48 -23.20
CA ASN A 65 4.70 -15.23 -23.97
C ASN A 65 4.37 -13.73 -24.03
N GLN A 66 4.80 -12.99 -23.01
CA GLN A 66 4.58 -11.56 -22.84
C GLN A 66 5.92 -10.93 -22.44
N ASN A 67 6.71 -10.57 -23.45
CA ASN A 67 8.05 -10.05 -23.27
C ASN A 67 8.10 -8.58 -22.82
N LYS A 68 6.94 -7.92 -22.75
CA LYS A 68 6.76 -6.58 -22.19
C LYS A 68 5.48 -6.53 -21.36
N ASP A 69 5.61 -5.98 -20.16
CA ASP A 69 4.44 -5.64 -19.36
C ASP A 69 3.80 -4.34 -19.88
N PRO A 70 2.46 -4.26 -20.07
CA PRO A 70 1.79 -3.06 -20.57
C PRO A 70 2.06 -1.79 -19.76
N ILE A 71 2.20 -1.89 -18.43
CA ILE A 71 2.50 -0.73 -17.58
C ILE A 71 3.92 -0.24 -17.84
N LEU A 72 4.88 -1.17 -17.94
CA LEU A 72 6.27 -0.83 -18.24
C LEU A 72 6.42 -0.30 -19.67
N GLU A 73 5.70 -0.87 -20.64
CA GLU A 73 5.69 -0.40 -22.02
C GLU A 73 5.09 1.01 -22.12
N ARG A 74 3.98 1.28 -21.42
CA ARG A 74 3.40 2.62 -21.35
C ARG A 74 4.38 3.62 -20.73
N ALA A 75 5.04 3.26 -19.64
CA ALA A 75 6.03 4.12 -18.99
C ALA A 75 7.20 4.45 -19.94
N CYS A 76 7.69 3.46 -20.70
CA CYS A 76 8.70 3.65 -21.73
C CYS A 76 8.26 4.63 -22.83
N VAL A 77 7.05 4.45 -23.36
CA VAL A 77 6.51 5.34 -24.41
C VAL A 77 6.37 6.77 -23.89
N GLU A 78 5.80 6.96 -22.71
CA GLU A 78 5.58 8.29 -22.13
C GLU A 78 6.88 8.99 -21.69
N SER A 79 7.98 8.24 -21.51
CA SER A 79 9.30 8.77 -21.16
C SER A 79 10.30 8.76 -22.32
N ASN A 80 9.88 8.42 -23.54
CA ASN A 80 10.74 8.27 -24.72
C ASN A 80 11.98 7.37 -24.48
N VAL A 81 11.76 6.24 -23.81
CA VAL A 81 12.77 5.22 -23.51
C VAL A 81 12.47 3.95 -24.28
N ASP A 82 13.47 3.40 -24.97
CA ASP A 82 13.33 2.06 -25.56
C ASP A 82 13.26 1.01 -24.44
N PHE A 83 12.23 0.18 -24.47
CA PHE A 83 12.03 -0.92 -23.53
C PHE A 83 13.25 -1.86 -23.47
N SER A 84 13.91 -2.10 -24.61
CA SER A 84 15.09 -2.97 -24.69
C SER A 84 16.27 -2.44 -23.85
N HIS A 85 16.33 -1.12 -23.63
CA HIS A 85 17.36 -0.48 -22.81
C HIS A 85 17.10 -0.61 -21.31
N LEU A 86 15.91 -1.03 -20.87
CA LEU A 86 15.63 -1.27 -19.46
C LEU A 86 16.45 -2.44 -18.88
N GLY A 87 16.87 -3.39 -19.72
CA GLY A 87 17.70 -4.53 -19.28
C GLY A 87 17.04 -5.42 -18.23
N LEU A 88 15.71 -5.51 -18.23
CA LEU A 88 14.97 -6.33 -17.29
C LEU A 88 15.15 -7.83 -17.58
N PRO A 89 15.06 -8.71 -16.57
CA PRO A 89 15.12 -10.15 -16.80
C PRO A 89 14.00 -10.64 -17.74
N LYS A 90 14.33 -11.61 -18.59
CA LYS A 90 13.38 -12.22 -19.55
C LYS A 90 12.15 -12.85 -18.87
N GLU A 91 12.31 -13.29 -17.63
CA GLU A 91 11.21 -13.80 -16.80
C GLU A 91 11.28 -13.12 -15.44
N MET A 92 10.33 -12.22 -15.19
CA MET A 92 10.21 -11.47 -13.94
C MET A 92 8.72 -11.27 -13.62
N THR A 93 8.35 -11.45 -12.37
CA THR A 93 6.99 -11.16 -11.87
C THR A 93 7.11 -10.37 -10.59
N ILE A 94 6.47 -9.20 -10.53
CA ILE A 94 6.41 -8.35 -9.33
C ILE A 94 4.95 -8.25 -8.91
N TRP A 95 4.66 -8.61 -7.66
CA TRP A 95 3.36 -8.37 -7.05
C TRP A 95 3.46 -7.12 -6.17
N VAL A 96 2.57 -6.17 -6.43
CA VAL A 96 2.50 -4.89 -5.73
C VAL A 96 1.20 -4.86 -4.95
N ASP A 97 1.25 -5.37 -3.74
CA ASP A 97 0.07 -5.61 -2.93
C ASP A 97 0.06 -4.70 -1.70
N PRO A 98 -1.11 -4.44 -1.10
CA PRO A 98 -1.16 -3.83 0.21
C PRO A 98 -0.20 -4.52 1.17
N PHE A 99 0.68 -3.74 1.78
CA PHE A 99 1.61 -4.16 2.82
C PHE A 99 2.76 -5.08 2.41
N GLU A 100 2.87 -5.47 1.14
CA GLU A 100 3.99 -6.29 0.67
C GLU A 100 4.28 -6.06 -0.82
N VAL A 101 5.56 -5.97 -1.16
CA VAL A 101 6.04 -6.05 -2.53
C VAL A 101 6.95 -7.25 -2.63
N CYS A 102 6.63 -8.20 -3.51
CA CYS A 102 7.47 -9.36 -3.75
C CYS A 102 7.79 -9.51 -5.24
N CYS A 103 8.91 -10.18 -5.53
CA CYS A 103 9.39 -10.40 -6.88
C CYS A 103 9.78 -11.86 -7.05
N ARG A 104 9.67 -12.36 -8.27
CA ARG A 104 10.19 -13.67 -8.68
C ARG A 104 10.92 -13.50 -10.01
N TYR A 105 12.12 -14.04 -10.10
CA TYR A 105 12.84 -14.20 -11.35
C TYR A 105 12.69 -15.63 -11.85
N GLY A 106 12.28 -15.84 -13.10
CA GLY A 106 12.06 -17.19 -13.64
C GLY A 106 10.75 -17.83 -13.15
N GLU A 107 10.00 -18.48 -14.04
CA GLU A 107 8.67 -19.01 -13.70
C GLU A 107 8.68 -20.15 -12.66
N LYS A 108 9.81 -20.85 -12.53
CA LYS A 108 9.99 -22.01 -11.63
C LYS A 108 10.64 -21.69 -10.29
N ASN A 109 11.11 -20.46 -10.09
CA ASN A 109 11.80 -20.10 -8.85
C ASN A 109 10.82 -19.65 -7.77
N HIS A 110 11.31 -19.63 -6.53
CA HIS A 110 10.54 -19.11 -5.41
C HIS A 110 10.52 -17.57 -5.45
N PRO A 111 9.39 -16.93 -5.12
CA PRO A 111 9.35 -15.49 -4.93
C PRO A 111 10.15 -15.07 -3.69
N PHE A 112 10.65 -13.84 -3.69
CA PHE A 112 11.33 -13.21 -2.57
C PHE A 112 10.68 -11.84 -2.27
N THR A 113 10.70 -11.46 -0.99
CA THR A 113 10.19 -10.16 -0.55
C THR A 113 11.15 -9.05 -0.95
N VAL A 114 10.65 -8.03 -1.63
CA VAL A 114 11.38 -6.78 -1.92
C VAL A 114 11.22 -5.82 -0.75
N ALA A 115 9.99 -5.67 -0.23
CA ALA A 115 9.71 -4.96 1.00
C ALA A 115 8.44 -5.49 1.67
N SER A 116 8.40 -5.38 2.99
CA SER A 116 7.25 -5.71 3.82
C SER A 116 6.92 -4.51 4.70
N PHE A 117 5.63 -4.19 4.77
CA PHE A 117 5.08 -3.09 5.55
C PHE A 117 4.09 -3.63 6.59
N LYS A 118 4.29 -4.86 7.06
CA LYS A 118 3.38 -5.57 7.99
C LYS A 118 3.08 -4.81 9.29
N GLY A 119 3.98 -3.93 9.76
CA GLY A 119 3.64 -3.04 10.89
C GLY A 119 2.40 -2.18 10.63
N ARG A 120 2.19 -1.72 9.39
CA ARG A 120 0.97 -1.02 8.97
C ARG A 120 -0.25 -1.96 8.85
N TRP A 121 -0.03 -3.24 8.57
CA TRP A 121 -1.10 -4.25 8.51
C TRP A 121 -1.67 -4.52 9.90
N GLU A 122 -0.80 -4.75 10.90
CA GLU A 122 -1.22 -4.99 12.29
C GLU A 122 -2.00 -3.80 12.86
N GLU A 123 -1.53 -2.58 12.59
CA GLU A 123 -2.24 -1.35 12.95
C GLU A 123 -3.60 -1.26 12.24
N TRP A 124 -3.66 -1.59 10.94
CA TRP A 124 -4.89 -1.58 10.16
C TRP A 124 -5.93 -2.61 10.65
N GLU A 125 -5.50 -3.83 10.97
CA GLU A 125 -6.38 -4.85 11.56
C GLU A 125 -6.95 -4.38 12.89
N LEU A 126 -6.12 -3.78 13.75
CA LEU A 126 -6.57 -3.21 15.01
C LEU A 126 -7.61 -2.09 14.78
N TYR A 127 -7.38 -1.19 13.83
CA TYR A 127 -8.34 -0.14 13.47
C TYR A 127 -9.68 -0.71 13.00
N GLN A 128 -9.67 -1.78 12.19
CA GLN A 128 -10.91 -2.43 11.76
C GLN A 128 -11.67 -3.05 12.94
N GLN A 129 -10.97 -3.74 13.85
CA GLN A 129 -11.61 -4.33 15.04
C GLN A 129 -12.23 -3.27 15.93
N ILE A 130 -11.52 -2.16 16.17
CA ILE A 130 -12.03 -1.02 16.94
C ILE A 130 -13.25 -0.41 16.24
N SER A 131 -13.16 -0.13 14.93
CA SER A 131 -14.27 0.45 14.17
C SER A 131 -15.50 -0.45 14.21
N TYR A 132 -15.33 -1.75 14.05
CA TYR A 132 -16.43 -2.73 14.11
C TYR A 132 -17.09 -2.73 15.49
N ALA A 133 -16.29 -2.75 16.57
CA ALA A 133 -16.81 -2.69 17.93
C ALA A 133 -17.56 -1.38 18.22
N VAL A 134 -17.04 -0.23 17.74
CA VAL A 134 -17.70 1.08 17.86
C VAL A 134 -19.02 1.08 17.10
N SER A 135 -19.05 0.60 15.84
CA SER A 135 -20.28 0.52 15.05
C SER A 135 -21.34 -0.35 15.72
N ARG A 136 -20.95 -1.48 16.34
CA ARG A 136 -21.87 -2.33 17.12
C ARG A 136 -22.39 -1.63 18.37
N ALA A 137 -21.53 -0.96 19.11
CA ALA A 137 -21.93 -0.21 20.30
C ALA A 137 -22.84 0.98 19.96
N SER A 138 -22.69 1.58 18.78
CA SER A 138 -23.54 2.67 18.30
C SER A 138 -24.85 2.21 17.64
N SER A 139 -24.98 0.94 17.25
CA SER A 139 -26.21 0.41 16.63
C SER A 139 -27.29 0.01 17.64
N ASP A 140 -26.95 -0.06 18.93
CA ASP A 140 -27.87 -0.49 19.99
C ASP A 140 -28.85 0.60 20.47
N ASP A 141 -28.93 1.76 19.78
CA ASP A 141 -29.80 2.89 20.17
C ASP A 141 -31.08 3.04 19.31
N SER A 142 -31.47 2.04 18.51
CA SER A 142 -32.71 2.13 17.72
C SER A 142 -33.35 0.78 17.42
N SER A 143 -33.84 0.07 18.45
CA SER A 143 -35.06 -0.73 18.31
C SER A 143 -35.63 -1.16 19.67
N GLY A 144 -36.80 -0.60 20.03
CA GLY A 144 -37.77 -1.26 20.90
C GLY A 144 -38.07 -0.59 22.24
N THR A 145 -38.89 0.47 22.24
CA THR A 145 -40.23 0.39 22.88
C THR A 145 -41.07 1.60 22.45
N SER A 146 -42.14 1.33 21.70
CA SER A 146 -43.33 2.19 21.70
C SER A 146 -44.20 1.65 22.82
N CYS A 147 -44.22 2.35 23.95
CA CYS A 147 -45.23 2.25 24.99
C CYS A 147 -45.39 3.65 25.61
N ASP A 148 -46.64 3.95 25.90
CA ASP A 148 -47.20 5.29 26.11
C ASP A 148 -46.67 6.03 27.35
N GLU A 149 -46.78 7.37 27.27
CA GLU A 149 -46.85 8.41 28.31
C GLU A 149 -46.35 8.05 29.74
N GLU A 150 -45.30 8.73 30.23
CA GLU A 150 -45.39 9.75 31.30
C GLU A 150 -43.98 10.27 31.69
N SER A 151 -43.93 11.58 31.96
CA SER A 151 -42.76 12.40 32.32
C SER A 151 -41.92 11.88 33.49
N CYS A 152 -40.57 11.85 33.34
CA CYS A 152 -39.66 12.15 34.45
C CYS A 152 -38.23 12.46 33.97
N SER A 153 -37.78 13.70 34.19
CA SER A 153 -36.44 14.23 33.95
C SER A 153 -35.34 13.42 34.65
N LYS A 154 -34.30 12.98 33.92
CA LYS A 154 -33.03 12.51 34.53
C LYS A 154 -31.80 13.00 33.75
N GLU A 155 -30.87 13.58 34.51
CA GLU A 155 -29.63 14.24 34.09
C GLU A 155 -28.66 13.35 33.28
N PRO A 156 -27.78 13.95 32.46
CA PRO A 156 -26.74 13.22 31.76
C PRO A 156 -25.70 12.66 32.74
N ARG A 157 -25.44 11.35 32.68
CA ARG A 157 -24.38 10.70 33.47
C ARG A 157 -23.00 11.02 32.89
N VAL A 158 -22.08 11.35 33.79
CA VAL A 158 -20.69 11.75 33.56
C VAL A 158 -19.88 10.66 32.83
N ILE A 159 -19.16 11.06 31.78
CA ILE A 159 -18.22 10.21 31.01
C ILE A 159 -17.03 9.80 31.91
N PRO A 160 -16.63 8.51 31.96
CA PRO A 160 -15.44 8.11 32.70
C PRO A 160 -14.18 8.63 32.02
N LYS A 161 -13.33 9.37 32.74
CA LYS A 161 -12.00 9.77 32.28
C LYS A 161 -11.09 8.55 32.22
N VAL A 162 -10.70 8.13 31.02
CA VAL A 162 -9.61 7.16 30.83
C VAL A 162 -8.28 7.87 31.05
N SER A 163 -7.51 7.45 32.06
CA SER A 163 -6.14 7.91 32.30
C SER A 163 -5.18 7.18 31.37
N ASN A 164 -4.43 7.93 30.56
CA ASN A 164 -3.41 7.39 29.67
C ASN A 164 -2.05 7.26 30.40
N PRO A 165 -1.49 6.06 30.61
CA PRO A 165 -0.32 5.87 31.48
C PRO A 165 1.05 6.20 30.84
N LYS A 166 1.11 6.84 29.67
CA LYS A 166 2.39 7.12 28.99
C LYS A 166 2.65 8.61 28.75
N LYS A 167 2.88 9.39 29.80
CA LYS A 167 3.66 10.65 29.72
C LYS A 167 4.48 10.90 30.99
N LYS A 168 5.64 10.26 31.08
CA LYS A 168 6.80 10.79 31.83
C LYS A 168 8.10 10.48 31.07
N LYS A 169 8.45 11.35 30.13
CA LYS A 169 9.86 11.64 29.82
C LYS A 169 10.00 13.15 29.83
N THR A 170 10.43 13.65 30.99
CA THR A 170 10.91 15.00 31.20
C THR A 170 12.21 15.18 30.43
N TRP A 171 12.24 16.14 29.50
CA TRP A 171 13.49 16.68 28.98
C TRP A 171 14.14 17.47 30.13
N LYS A 172 15.35 17.06 30.52
CA LYS A 172 16.27 17.93 31.27
C LYS A 172 17.18 18.58 30.23
N GLU A 173 17.15 19.91 30.23
CA GLU A 173 18.18 20.76 29.64
C GLU A 173 19.55 20.41 30.24
N GLN A 174 20.57 20.41 29.39
CA GLN A 174 21.95 20.58 29.81
C GLN A 174 22.68 21.39 28.74
N ASN A 175 22.94 22.65 29.10
CA ASN A 175 23.99 23.49 28.53
C ASN A 175 25.35 22.84 28.81
N CYS A 176 26.13 22.63 27.75
CA CYS A 176 27.58 22.85 27.64
C CYS A 176 28.00 22.59 26.20
#